data_AF-A0A2T4LK03-F1
#
_entry.id   AF-A0A2T4LK03-F1
#
_cell.length_a   1.000
_cell.length_b   1.000
_cell.length_c   1.000
_cell.angle_alpha   90.00
_cell.angle_beta   90.00
_cell.angle_gamma   90.00
#
_symmetry.space_group_name_H-M   'P 1'
#
loop_
_entity.id
_entity.type
_entity.pdbx_description
1 polymer ?
#
loop_
_entity_poly.entity_id
_entity_poly.type
_entity_poly.pdbx_seq_one_letter_code
_entity_poly.pdbx_strand_id
1 'polypeptide(L)' 'MEAIKNEIMNEIDKYETVIIHRHVRPDPDAYGSQLGLKGYLQAKFPTKQIYAVGESEPSLDFIGTFDDINDST' A
#
# COMPACT_ATOMS: atom_id res chain seq x y z
N MET A 1 20.76 3.67 -8.19
CA MET A 1 19.36 3.17 -8.21
C MET A 1 19.16 1.99 -7.28
N GLU A 2 20.06 0.99 -7.28
CA GLU A 2 19.96 -0.18 -6.40
C GLU A 2 20.01 0.19 -4.90
N ALA A 3 20.91 1.10 -4.50
CA ALA A 3 21.01 1.59 -3.13
C ALA A 3 19.66 2.10 -2.57
N ILE A 4 18.96 2.96 -3.32
CA ILE A 4 17.66 3.52 -2.91
C ILE A 4 16.60 2.43 -2.74
N LYS A 5 16.55 1.45 -3.66
CA LYS A 5 15.59 0.33 -3.56
C LYS A 5 15.85 -0.50 -2.30
N ASN A 6 17.11 -0.74 -1.97
CA ASN A 6 17.51 -1.46 -0.76
C ASN A 6 17.18 -0.66 0.50
N GLU A 7 17.42 0.65 0.51
CA GLU A 7 17.05 1.53 1.63
C GLU A 7 15.54 1.50 1.91
N ILE A 8 14.70 1.60 0.88
CA ILE A 8 13.23 1.50 1.02
C ILE A 8 12.84 0.13 1.61
N MET A 9 13.42 -0.96 1.10
CA MET A 9 13.10 -2.30 1.60
C MET A 9 13.57 -2.52 3.05
N ASN A 10 14.72 -1.94 3.41
CA ASN A 10 15.24 -1.99 4.78
C ASN A 10 14.36 -1.21 5.74
N GLU A 11 13.80 -0.07 5.33
CA GLU A 11 12.83 0.65 6.16
C GLU A 11 11.53 -0.16 6.33
N ILE A 12 10.99 -0.73 5.25
CA ILE A 12 9.80 -1.58 5.33
C ILE A 12 9.98 -2.76 6.30
N ASP A 13 11.17 -3.36 6.33
CA ASP A 13 11.46 -4.50 7.22
C ASP A 13 11.45 -4.12 8.71
N LYS A 14 11.87 -2.90 9.05
CA LYS A 14 11.98 -2.42 10.44
C LYS A 14 10.64 -2.17 11.13
N TYR A 15 9.59 -1.85 10.39
CA TYR A 15 8.29 -1.51 10.96
C TYR A 15 7.30 -2.66 10.84
N GLU A 16 6.49 -2.85 11.88
CA GLU A 16 5.44 -3.88 11.87
C GLU A 16 4.20 -3.41 11.10
N THR A 17 3.98 -2.11 11.05
CA THR A 17 2.85 -1.49 10.35
C THR A 17 3.36 -0.65 9.18
N VAL A 18 2.77 -0.83 8.00
CA VAL A 18 3.03 -0.03 6.80
C VAL A 18 1.71 0.42 6.20
N ILE A 19 1.55 1.72 6.02
CA ILE A 19 0.35 2.33 5.44
C ILE A 19 0.74 2.96 4.10
N ILE A 20 0.11 2.52 3.02
CA ILE A 20 0.41 2.96 1.66
C ILE A 20 -0.70 3.92 1.22
N HIS A 21 -0.29 5.13 0.82
CA HIS A 21 -1.17 6.17 0.28
C HIS A 21 -0.96 6.33 -1.23
N ARG A 22 -1.92 7.03 -1.85
CA ARG A 22 -1.86 7.53 -3.21
C ARG A 22 -2.44 8.94 -3.29
N HIS A 23 -2.46 9.54 -4.48
CA HIS A 23 -3.11 10.84 -4.69
C HIS A 23 -4.64 10.73 -4.74
N VAL A 24 -5.29 11.89 -4.53
CA VAL A 24 -6.73 12.10 -4.76
C VAL A 24 -7.07 11.98 -6.24
N ARG A 25 -8.34 11.68 -6.56
CA ARG A 25 -8.80 11.41 -7.95
C ARG A 25 -7.87 10.40 -8.64
N PRO A 26 -7.87 9.16 -8.13
CA PRO A 26 -6.97 8.12 -8.57
C PRO A 26 -7.21 7.71 -10.01
N ASP A 27 -6.16 7.25 -10.65
CA ASP A 27 -6.23 6.54 -11.92
C ASP A 27 -5.93 5.04 -11.72
N PRO A 28 -6.00 4.20 -12.76
CA PRO A 28 -5.70 2.78 -12.63
C PRO A 28 -4.29 2.47 -12.11
N ASP A 29 -3.30 3.33 -12.40
CA ASP A 29 -1.92 3.13 -11.92
C ASP A 29 -1.80 3.41 -10.42
N ALA A 30 -2.51 4.43 -9.92
CA ALA A 30 -2.59 4.71 -8.49
C ALA A 30 -3.18 3.51 -7.70
N TYR A 31 -4.17 2.81 -8.25
CA TYR A 31 -4.69 1.57 -7.66
C TYR A 31 -3.67 0.43 -7.78
N GLY A 32 -3.13 0.23 -8.99
CA GLY A 32 -2.23 -0.88 -9.29
C GLY A 32 -0.94 -0.82 -8.47
N SER A 33 -0.31 0.35 -8.38
CA SER A 33 0.91 0.56 -7.59
C SER A 33 0.65 0.42 -6.09
N GLN A 34 -0.44 0.97 -5.57
CA GLN A 34 -0.81 0.91 -4.16
C GLN A 34 -1.19 -0.51 -3.72
N LEU A 35 -2.19 -1.11 -4.38
CA LEU A 35 -2.69 -2.44 -4.04
C LEU A 35 -1.69 -3.53 -4.44
N GLY A 36 -0.93 -3.33 -5.51
CA GLY A 36 0.14 -4.23 -5.93
C GLY A 36 1.26 -4.29 -4.88
N LEU A 37 1.70 -3.13 -4.37
CA LEU A 37 2.69 -3.10 -3.30
C LEU A 37 2.14 -3.71 -2.00
N LYS A 38 0.89 -3.40 -1.61
CA LYS A 38 0.22 -4.04 -0.46
C LYS A 38 0.25 -5.56 -0.59
N GLY A 39 -0.23 -6.10 -1.71
CA GLY A 39 -0.29 -7.54 -1.94
C GLY A 39 1.09 -8.20 -1.93
N TYR A 40 2.09 -7.55 -2.55
CA TYR A 40 3.49 -8.03 -2.49
C TYR A 40 4.01 -8.09 -1.05
N LEU A 41 3.82 -7.04 -0.26
CA LEU A 41 4.31 -6.97 1.11
C LEU A 41 3.58 -7.96 2.03
N GLN A 42 2.27 -8.13 1.88
CA GLN A 42 1.51 -9.14 2.63
C GLN A 42 1.99 -10.56 2.31
N ALA A 43 2.27 -10.86 1.05
CA ALA A 43 2.81 -12.17 0.65
C ALA A 43 4.22 -12.41 1.19
N LYS A 44 5.06 -11.36 1.24
CA LYS A 44 6.44 -11.44 1.72
C LYS A 44 6.56 -11.46 3.25
N PHE A 45 5.69 -10.73 3.94
CA PHE A 45 5.72 -10.55 5.40
C PHE A 45 4.36 -10.89 6.02
N PRO A 46 4.02 -12.18 6.17
CA PRO A 46 2.68 -12.62 6.56
C PRO A 46 2.21 -12.13 7.94
N THR A 47 3.12 -11.68 8.81
CA THR A 47 2.80 -11.19 10.15
C THR A 47 2.62 -9.68 10.21
N LYS A 48 3.18 -8.93 9.24
CA LYS A 48 3.14 -7.47 9.25
C LYS A 48 1.75 -6.95 8.91
N GLN A 49 1.39 -5.81 9.49
CA GLN A 49 0.16 -5.09 9.21
C GLN A 49 0.37 -4.15 8.03
N ILE A 50 -0.15 -4.52 6.86
CA ILE A 50 0.00 -3.72 5.63
C ILE A 50 -1.37 -3.21 5.20
N TYR A 51 -1.54 -1.88 5.22
CA TYR A 51 -2.77 -1.19 4.88
C TYR A 51 -2.61 -0.34 3.62
N ALA A 52 -3.67 -0.25 2.82
CA ALA A 52 -3.81 0.67 1.71
C ALA A 52 -5.09 1.49 1.93
N VAL A 53 -4.95 2.80 2.13
CA VAL A 53 -6.05 3.69 2.51
C VAL A 53 -6.33 4.71 1.41
N GLY A 54 -7.51 5.34 1.48
CA GLY A 54 -7.93 6.41 0.60
C GLY A 54 -9.34 6.21 0.06
N GLU A 55 -9.95 7.29 -0.42
CA GLU A 55 -11.31 7.25 -0.96
C GLU A 55 -11.40 6.41 -2.23
N SER A 56 -12.30 5.42 -2.26
CA SER A 56 -12.58 4.63 -3.46
C SER A 56 -13.14 5.49 -4.60
N GLU A 57 -12.89 5.04 -5.82
CA GLU A 57 -13.37 5.62 -7.07
C GLU A 57 -14.22 4.54 -7.74
N PRO A 58 -15.56 4.69 -7.78
CA PRO A 58 -16.47 3.61 -8.19
C PRO A 58 -16.17 3.01 -9.55
N SER A 59 -15.60 3.79 -10.48
CA SER A 59 -15.21 3.28 -11.81
C SER A 59 -14.03 2.30 -11.77
N LEU A 60 -13.26 2.26 -10.68
CA LEU A 60 -12.06 1.44 -10.49
C LEU A 60 -12.22 0.33 -9.45
N ASP A 61 -13.39 0.19 -8.81
CA ASP A 61 -13.65 -0.81 -7.76
C ASP A 61 -13.38 -2.26 -8.21
N PHE A 62 -13.42 -2.53 -9.52
CA PHE A 62 -13.08 -3.84 -10.08
C PHE A 62 -11.59 -4.23 -9.89
N ILE A 63 -10.71 -3.25 -9.64
CA ILE A 63 -9.28 -3.49 -9.37
C ILE A 63 -9.08 -3.93 -7.92
N GLY A 64 -9.84 -3.35 -7.00
CA GLY A 64 -9.83 -3.70 -5.58
C GLY A 64 -10.35 -2.58 -4.68
N THR A 65 -10.44 -2.89 -3.39
CA THR A 65 -10.95 -1.99 -2.35
C THR A 65 -9.85 -1.63 -1.34
N PHE A 66 -10.09 -0.60 -0.53
CA PHE A 66 -9.14 -0.06 0.45
C PHE A 66 -9.53 -0.40 1.89
N ASP A 67 -8.56 -0.32 2.79
CA ASP A 67 -8.78 -0.52 4.21
C ASP A 67 -9.30 0.77 4.86
N ASP A 68 -10.19 0.60 5.82
CA ASP A 68 -10.65 1.65 6.72
C ASP A 68 -9.99 1.45 8.09
N ILE A 69 -9.11 2.37 8.47
CA ILE A 69 -8.31 2.33 9.70
C ILE A 69 -8.45 3.64 10.46
N ASN A 70 -8.33 3.59 11.78
CA ASN A 70 -8.38 4.80 12.61
C ASN A 70 -7.11 5.65 12.39
N ASP A 71 -7.23 6.98 12.37
CA ASP A 71 -6.10 7.90 12.31
C ASP A 71 -5.07 7.72 13.44
N SER A 72 -5.44 7.07 14.55
CA SER A 72 -4.54 6.74 15.65
C SER A 72 -3.71 5.46 15.43
N THR A 73 -3.88 4.79 14.30
CA THR A 73 -3.13 3.58 13.90
C THR A 73 -1.70 3.94 13.54
#